data_AF-A0AAD8BBE1-F1
#
_entry.id   AF-A0AAD8BBE1-F1
#
_cell.length_a   1.000
_cell.length_b   1.000
_cell.length_c   1.000
_cell.angle_alpha   90.00
_cell.angle_beta   90.00
_cell.angle_gamma   90.00
#
_symmetry.space_group_name_H-M   'P 1'
#
loop_
_entity.id
_entity.type
_entity.pdbx_description
1 polymer ?
#
loop_
_entity_poly.entity_id
_entity_poly.type
_entity_poly.pdbx_seq_one_letter_code
_entity_poly.pdbx_strand_id
1 'polypeptide(L)'
;MLPRTKDSIFYSKMLPRTKDSIFYSKMLQRTKDSIFYGKMLQSTKDSIFYGKMLQRTKDSIFYSKMLPRTKDSIFYSKMLPRTKDSIFYSKMLQRTKDSIFYGKMLQSTKDSIFYGKMLQRTKDSIFYSKMLQRTNHKQSA
;
A
#
# COMPACT_ATOMS: atom_id res chain seq x y z
N MET A 1 2.73 -19.34 15.63
CA MET A 1 1.82 -18.29 16.12
C MET A 1 2.55 -16.95 16.05
N LEU A 2 2.03 -15.93 15.37
CA LEU A 2 2.61 -14.57 15.47
C LEU A 2 2.28 -14.03 16.88
N PRO A 3 3.24 -13.46 17.63
CA PRO A 3 2.97 -12.90 18.94
C PRO A 3 1.90 -11.82 18.84
N ARG A 4 0.84 -11.95 19.65
CA ARG A 4 -0.24 -10.97 19.71
C ARG A 4 0.22 -9.83 20.61
N THR A 5 0.98 -8.90 20.06
CA THR A 5 1.35 -7.68 20.78
C THR A 5 0.13 -6.76 20.88
N LYS A 6 0.02 -6.00 21.98
CA LYS A 6 -1.03 -4.98 22.11
C LYS A 6 -0.88 -3.96 20.98
N ASP A 7 0.34 -3.43 20.84
CA ASP A 7 0.66 -2.40 19.86
C ASP A 7 1.85 -2.82 19.00
N SER A 8 1.93 -2.30 17.78
CA SER A 8 3.10 -2.49 16.91
C SER A 8 3.37 -1.25 16.06
N ILE A 9 4.63 -0.88 15.95
CA ILE A 9 5.11 0.11 14.98
C ILE A 9 6.09 -0.58 14.04
N PHE A 10 5.89 -0.44 12.73
CA PHE A 10 6.75 -1.04 11.72
C PHE A 10 7.23 -0.01 10.71
N TYR A 11 8.53 -0.06 10.41
CA TYR A 11 9.18 0.74 9.38
C TYR A 11 9.79 -0.16 8.32
N SER A 12 9.52 0.11 7.05
CA SER A 12 10.20 -0.52 5.92
C SER A 12 10.70 0.52 4.93
N LYS A 13 11.95 0.35 4.49
CA LYS A 13 12.61 1.20 3.52
C LYS A 13 13.31 0.35 2.47
N MET A 14 13.02 0.58 1.18
CA MET A 14 13.69 -0.08 0.06
C MET A 14 14.27 0.94 -0.93
N LEU A 15 15.51 0.71 -1.35
CA LEU A 15 16.34 1.63 -2.13
C LEU A 15 17.18 0.95 -3.24
N PRO A 16 16.57 0.21 -4.18
CA PRO A 16 17.34 -0.46 -5.22
C PRO A 16 17.87 0.50 -6.29
N ARG A 17 19.10 0.23 -6.73
CA ARG A 17 19.80 0.94 -7.81
C ARG A 17 20.51 -0.07 -8.71
N THR A 18 19.74 -0.72 -9.57
CA THR A 18 20.19 -1.79 -10.46
C THR A 18 19.65 -1.56 -11.88
N LYS A 19 20.14 -2.33 -12.87
CA LYS A 19 19.57 -2.29 -14.23
C LYS A 19 18.12 -2.77 -14.22
N ASP A 20 17.91 -3.97 -13.66
CA ASP A 20 16.60 -4.61 -13.56
C ASP A 20 16.35 -5.02 -12.11
N SER A 21 15.09 -5.08 -11.70
CA SER A 21 14.74 -5.50 -10.34
C SER A 21 13.33 -6.06 -10.20
N ILE A 22 13.19 -7.07 -9.34
CA ILE A 22 11.90 -7.63 -8.96
C ILE A 22 11.81 -7.65 -7.44
N PHE A 23 10.72 -7.11 -6.90
CA PHE A 23 10.50 -7.01 -5.47
C PHE A 23 9.16 -7.59 -5.04
N TYR A 24 9.21 -8.37 -3.96
CA TYR A 24 8.05 -8.89 -3.28
C TYR A 24 8.06 -8.40 -1.83
N SER A 25 6.97 -7.75 -1.42
CA SER A 25 6.75 -7.33 -0.04
C SER A 25 5.44 -7.91 0.47
N LYS A 26 5.49 -8.65 1.57
CA LYS A 26 4.31 -9.20 2.25
C LYS A 26 4.34 -8.81 3.71
N MET A 27 3.29 -8.13 4.15
CA MET A 27 3.11 -7.80 5.57
C MET A 27 1.83 -8.43 6.12
N LEU A 28 1.95 -9.06 7.29
CA LEU A 28 0.86 -9.61 8.07
C LEU A 28 0.94 -9.11 9.52
N GLN A 29 -0.09 -8.44 10.00
CA GLN A 29 -0.15 -7.96 11.39
C GLN A 29 -1.48 -8.33 12.06
N ARG A 30 -1.38 -8.69 13.34
CA ARG A 30 -2.52 -8.98 14.23
C ARG A 30 -2.27 -8.40 15.63
N THR A 31 -2.61 -7.13 15.81
CA THR A 31 -2.44 -6.38 17.06
C THR A 31 -3.75 -5.70 17.44
N LYS A 32 -3.81 -5.04 18.60
CA LYS A 32 -4.93 -4.15 18.92
C LYS A 32 -4.77 -2.87 18.10
N ASP A 33 -3.62 -2.23 18.21
CA ASP A 33 -3.31 -0.98 17.51
C ASP A 33 -2.04 -1.15 16.66
N SER A 34 -1.98 -0.53 15.47
CA SER A 34 -0.81 -0.62 14.60
C SER A 34 -0.53 0.65 13.81
N ILE A 35 0.75 0.99 13.69
CA ILE A 35 1.25 2.03 12.81
C ILE A 35 2.27 1.44 11.84
N PHE A 36 2.09 1.68 10.55
CA PHE A 36 3.01 1.27 9.50
C PHE A 36 3.54 2.46 8.71
N TYR A 37 4.85 2.47 8.48
CA TYR A 37 5.53 3.38 7.56
C TYR A 37 6.30 2.60 6.50
N GLY A 38 5.91 2.76 5.24
CA GLY A 38 6.61 2.20 4.08
C GLY A 38 7.19 3.29 3.20
N LYS A 39 8.47 3.18 2.85
CA LYS A 39 9.13 4.04 1.85
C LYS A 39 9.86 3.20 0.82
N MET A 40 9.53 3.41 -0.44
CA MET A 40 10.21 2.78 -1.57
C MET A 40 10.70 3.83 -2.55
N LEU A 41 11.99 3.81 -2.87
CA LEU A 41 12.61 4.67 -3.88
C LEU A 41 13.42 3.77 -4.81
N GLN A 42 13.04 3.71 -6.08
CA GLN A 42 13.68 2.84 -7.07
C GLN A 42 14.29 3.67 -8.18
N SER A 43 15.52 3.33 -8.58
CA SER A 43 16.17 3.88 -9.75
C SER A 43 16.72 2.73 -10.59
N THR A 44 15.90 2.24 -11.51
CA THR A 44 16.26 1.11 -12.40
C THR A 44 15.84 1.41 -13.84
N LYS A 45 16.31 0.63 -14.80
CA LYS A 45 15.78 0.69 -16.16
C LYS A 45 14.39 0.08 -16.16
N ASP A 46 14.29 -1.16 -15.68
CA ASP A 46 13.05 -1.93 -15.61
C ASP A 46 12.79 -2.36 -14.16
N SER A 47 11.54 -2.32 -13.71
CA SER A 47 11.18 -2.74 -12.34
C SER A 47 9.81 -3.40 -12.28
N ILE A 48 9.71 -4.47 -11.49
CA ILE A 48 8.45 -5.08 -11.10
C ILE A 48 8.33 -5.10 -9.58
N PHE A 49 7.22 -4.59 -9.05
CA PHE A 49 6.93 -4.60 -7.62
C PHE A 49 5.58 -5.26 -7.32
N TYR A 50 5.61 -6.18 -6.36
CA TYR A 50 4.43 -6.83 -5.79
C TYR A 50 4.35 -6.54 -4.29
N GLY A 51 3.31 -5.83 -3.87
CA GLY A 51 2.99 -5.57 -2.47
C GLY A 51 1.71 -6.26 -2.04
N LYS A 52 1.75 -7.01 -0.93
CA LYS A 52 0.56 -7.55 -0.26
C LYS A 52 0.55 -7.19 1.22
N MET A 53 -0.52 -6.54 1.65
CA MET A 53 -0.74 -6.18 3.06
C MET A 53 -2.04 -6.80 3.60
N LEU A 54 -1.94 -7.51 4.72
CA LEU A 54 -3.08 -8.04 5.47
C LEU A 54 -2.98 -7.57 6.94
N GLN A 55 -3.97 -6.80 7.38
CA GLN A 55 -4.03 -6.29 8.75
C GLN A 55 -5.34 -6.71 9.41
N ARG A 56 -5.24 -7.21 10.64
CA ARG A 56 -6.38 -7.44 11.54
C ARG A 56 -6.10 -6.72 12.85
N THR A 57 -6.60 -5.50 12.97
CA THR A 57 -6.42 -4.66 14.16
C THR A 57 -7.75 -4.05 14.59
N LYS A 58 -7.80 -3.45 15.78
CA LYS A 58 -8.91 -2.59 16.15
C LYS A 58 -8.74 -1.26 15.41
N ASP A 59 -7.60 -0.62 15.61
CA ASP A 59 -7.29 0.68 15.02
C ASP A 59 -5.98 0.56 14.21
N SER A 60 -5.90 1.23 13.04
CA SER A 60 -4.66 1.25 12.25
C SER A 60 -4.39 2.56 11.54
N ILE A 61 -3.10 2.90 11.45
CA ILE A 61 -2.62 4.00 10.64
C ILE A 61 -1.55 3.49 9.68
N PHE A 62 -1.72 3.78 8.39
CA PHE A 62 -0.81 3.35 7.34
C PHE A 62 -0.30 4.54 6.54
N TYR A 63 1.02 4.67 6.46
CA TYR A 63 1.71 5.62 5.60
C TYR A 63 2.55 4.88 4.57
N SER A 64 2.35 5.18 3.28
CA SER A 64 3.20 4.69 2.21
C SER A 64 3.66 5.81 1.28
N LYS A 65 4.95 5.79 0.93
CA LYS A 65 5.55 6.66 -0.08
C LYS A 65 6.32 5.84 -1.11
N MET A 66 5.91 5.93 -2.37
CA MET A 66 6.56 5.24 -3.50
C MET A 66 7.08 6.27 -4.51
N LEU A 67 8.35 6.12 -4.90
CA LEU A 67 9.09 7.02 -5.78
C LEU A 67 9.87 6.22 -6.85
N PRO A 68 9.24 5.59 -7.84
CA PRO A 68 9.98 4.98 -8.94
C PRO A 68 10.46 6.03 -9.95
N ARG A 69 11.74 5.90 -10.31
CA ARG A 69 12.35 6.57 -11.47
C ARG A 69 12.91 5.49 -12.38
N THR A 70 12.11 5.06 -13.35
CA THR A 70 12.47 3.97 -14.25
C THR A 70 12.16 4.30 -15.70
N LYS A 71 12.65 3.50 -16.64
CA LYS A 71 12.15 3.57 -18.01
C LYS A 71 10.78 2.92 -18.06
N ASP A 72 10.73 1.65 -17.64
CA ASP A 72 9.51 0.84 -17.64
C ASP A 72 9.23 0.34 -16.22
N SER A 73 7.96 0.32 -15.80
CA SER A 73 7.60 -0.21 -14.48
C SER A 73 6.24 -0.88 -14.42
N ILE A 74 6.16 -1.93 -13.60
CA ILE A 74 4.92 -2.62 -13.29
C ILE A 74 4.73 -2.68 -11.78
N PHE A 75 3.60 -2.17 -11.31
CA PHE A 75 3.25 -2.11 -9.89
C PHE A 75 1.96 -2.86 -9.60
N TYR A 76 2.04 -3.86 -8.72
CA TYR A 76 0.89 -4.55 -8.16
C TYR A 76 0.82 -4.32 -6.65
N SER A 77 -0.31 -3.82 -6.17
CA SER A 77 -0.57 -3.65 -4.74
C SER A 77 -1.92 -4.23 -4.36
N LYS A 78 -1.93 -5.05 -3.29
CA LYS A 78 -3.15 -5.60 -2.68
C LYS A 78 -3.18 -5.30 -1.19
N MET A 79 -4.20 -4.59 -0.74
CA MET A 79 -4.42 -4.25 0.67
C MET A 79 -5.75 -4.83 1.18
N LEU A 80 -5.69 -5.49 2.33
CA LEU A 80 -6.82 -6.19 2.96
C LEU A 80 -6.93 -5.82 4.46
N PRO A 81 -7.29 -4.57 4.82
CA PRO A 81 -7.54 -4.22 6.21
C PRO A 81 -8.90 -4.75 6.70
N ARG A 82 -8.88 -5.37 7.87
CA ARG A 82 -10.08 -5.68 8.66
C ARG A 82 -9.92 -5.02 10.02
N THR A 83 -10.46 -3.82 10.17
CA THR A 83 -10.31 -2.99 11.37
C THR A 83 -11.64 -2.40 11.81
N LYS A 84 -11.73 -1.83 13.01
CA LYS A 84 -12.86 -0.94 13.34
C LYS A 84 -12.63 0.40 12.67
N ASP A 85 -11.49 1.01 12.98
CA ASP A 85 -11.13 2.32 12.49
C ASP A 85 -9.80 2.23 11.72
N SER A 86 -9.66 3.03 10.66
CA SER A 86 -8.41 3.07 9.90
C SER A 86 -8.17 4.36 9.15
N ILE A 87 -6.90 4.77 9.11
CA ILE A 87 -6.44 5.91 8.33
C ILE A 87 -5.33 5.48 7.38
N PHE A 88 -5.52 5.76 6.10
CA PHE A 88 -4.58 5.43 5.03
C PHE A 88 -4.06 6.69 4.34
N TYR A 89 -2.75 6.86 4.36
CA TYR A 89 -2.03 7.87 3.60
C TYR A 89 -1.12 7.19 2.58
N SER A 90 -1.34 7.49 1.30
CA SER A 90 -0.52 7.00 0.20
C SER A 90 -0.05 8.13 -0.68
N LYS A 91 1.26 8.20 -0.94
CA LYS A 91 1.85 9.11 -1.93
C LYS A 91 2.66 8.32 -2.95
N MET A 92 2.27 8.42 -4.21
CA MET A 92 3.01 7.86 -5.33
C MET A 92 3.47 8.98 -6.26
N LEU A 93 4.77 9.03 -6.55
CA LEU A 93 5.36 9.92 -7.54
C LEU A 93 6.15 9.10 -8.54
N GLN A 94 5.61 8.91 -9.75
CA GLN A 94 6.26 8.15 -10.80
C GLN A 94 6.88 9.09 -11.83
N ARG A 95 8.15 8.84 -12.17
CA ARG A 95 8.81 9.42 -13.34
C ARG A 95 9.26 8.28 -14.21
N THR A 96 8.43 7.89 -15.17
CA THR A 96 8.72 6.76 -16.07
C THR A 96 8.43 7.11 -17.51
N LYS A 97 8.95 6.31 -18.45
CA LYS A 97 8.50 6.39 -19.84
C LYS A 97 7.15 5.69 -19.93
N ASP A 98 7.14 4.42 -19.52
CA ASP A 98 5.97 3.53 -19.58
C ASP A 98 5.67 2.99 -18.17
N SER A 99 4.40 2.97 -17.76
CA SER A 99 4.00 2.45 -16.43
C SER A 99 2.68 1.72 -16.46
N ILE A 100 2.63 0.59 -15.75
CA ILE A 100 1.41 -0.14 -15.47
C ILE A 100 1.20 -0.23 -13.96
N PHE A 101 0.04 0.20 -13.49
CA PHE A 101 -0.33 0.12 -12.07
C PHE A 101 -1.65 -0.64 -11.88
N TYR A 102 -1.62 -1.62 -10.99
CA TYR A 102 -2.78 -2.36 -10.51
C TYR A 102 -2.87 -2.28 -8.98
N GLY A 103 -3.91 -1.59 -8.50
CA GLY A 103 -4.23 -1.49 -7.08
C GLY A 103 -5.54 -2.20 -6.75
N LYS A 104 -5.54 -3.03 -5.70
CA LYS A 104 -6.77 -3.58 -5.11
C LYS A 104 -6.81 -3.34 -3.61
N MET A 105 -7.83 -2.63 -3.16
CA MET A 105 -8.11 -2.43 -1.74
C MET A 105 -9.47 -3.06 -1.40
N LEU A 106 -9.47 -3.98 -0.43
CA LEU A 106 -10.70 -4.57 0.10
C LEU A 106 -10.74 -4.32 1.60
N GLN A 107 -11.68 -3.48 2.01
CA GLN A 107 -11.78 -2.99 3.38
C GLN A 107 -13.08 -3.46 4.03
N SER A 108 -12.97 -3.95 5.25
CA SER A 108 -14.10 -4.16 6.15
C SER A 108 -13.84 -3.36 7.41
N THR A 109 -14.55 -2.23 7.55
CA THR A 109 -14.38 -1.26 8.63
C THR A 109 -15.71 -0.74 9.14
N LYS A 110 -15.69 -0.17 10.33
CA LYS A 110 -16.77 0.69 10.79
C LYS A 110 -16.55 2.10 10.21
N ASP A 111 -15.35 2.65 10.45
CA ASP A 111 -14.97 3.99 10.00
C ASP A 111 -13.63 3.94 9.24
N SER A 112 -13.52 4.70 8.14
CA SER A 112 -12.28 4.77 7.35
C SER A 112 -12.03 6.12 6.71
N ILE A 113 -10.76 6.52 6.70
CA ILE A 113 -10.28 7.72 6.01
C ILE A 113 -9.15 7.33 5.05
N PHE A 114 -9.26 7.76 3.79
CA PHE A 114 -8.26 7.52 2.76
C PHE A 114 -7.80 8.82 2.12
N TYR A 115 -6.50 9.08 2.19
CA TYR A 115 -5.83 10.16 1.48
C TYR A 115 -4.78 9.59 0.54
N GLY A 116 -5.04 9.71 -0.76
CA GLY A 116 -4.14 9.31 -1.83
C GLY A 116 -3.68 10.50 -2.65
N LYS A 117 -2.37 10.65 -2.88
CA LYS A 117 -1.83 11.56 -3.88
C LYS A 117 -0.98 10.79 -4.88
N MET A 118 -1.43 10.79 -6.14
CA MET A 118 -0.67 10.25 -7.26
C MET A 118 -0.22 11.40 -8.16
N LEU A 119 1.07 11.45 -8.49
CA LEU A 119 1.60 12.32 -9.52
C LEU A 119 2.42 11.47 -10.49
N GLN A 120 2.00 11.46 -11.74
CA GLN A 120 2.66 10.73 -12.82
C GLN A 120 3.26 11.72 -13.80
N ARG A 121 4.54 11.53 -14.12
CA ARG A 121 5.18 12.10 -15.30
C ARG A 121 5.57 10.92 -16.17
N THR A 122 4.65 10.52 -17.03
CA THR A 122 4.75 9.35 -17.90
C THR A 122 4.42 9.74 -19.34
N LYS A 123 5.04 9.07 -20.31
CA LYS A 123 4.60 9.17 -21.70
C LYS A 123 3.36 8.30 -21.89
N ASP A 124 3.47 7.03 -21.49
CA ASP A 124 2.38 6.06 -21.58
C ASP A 124 2.07 5.46 -20.21
N SER A 125 0.78 5.37 -19.85
CA SER A 125 0.36 4.83 -18.56
C SER A 125 -0.95 4.07 -18.62
N ILE A 126 -0.98 2.89 -17.99
CA ILE A 126 -2.20 2.13 -17.70
C ILE A 126 -2.39 2.10 -16.19
N PHE A 127 -3.55 2.56 -15.73
CA PHE A 127 -3.91 2.59 -14.32
C PHE A 127 -5.22 1.85 -14.08
N TYR A 128 -5.16 0.82 -13.24
CA TYR A 128 -6.34 0.11 -12.75
C TYR A 128 -6.35 0.14 -11.22
N SER A 129 -7.44 0.65 -10.65
CA SER A 129 -7.68 0.60 -9.21
C SER A 129 -9.07 0.08 -8.91
N LYS A 130 -9.17 -0.89 -8.00
CA LYS A 130 -10.44 -1.34 -7.44
C LYS A 130 -10.45 -1.16 -5.93
N MET A 131 -11.41 -0.40 -5.44
CA MET A 131 -11.72 -0.27 -4.02
C MET A 131 -13.07 -0.91 -3.75
N LEU A 132 -13.14 -1.80 -2.75
CA LEU A 132 -14.38 -2.31 -2.22
C LEU A 132 -14.41 -2.07 -0.71
N GLN A 133 -15.43 -1.38 -0.24
CA GLN A 133 -15.64 -1.09 1.17
C GLN A 133 -16.92 -1.76 1.64
N ARG A 134 -16.87 -2.38 2.82
CA ARG A 134 -18.03 -2.89 3.53
C ARG A 134 -18.10 -2.23 4.90
N THR A 135 -19.05 -1.31 5.06
CA THR A 135 -19.36 -0.65 6.33
C THR A 135 -20.50 -1.38 7.03
N ASN A 136 -20.33 -1.68 8.32
CA ASN A 136 -21.41 -2.22 9.14
C ASN A 136 -22.01 -1.07 9.96
N HIS A 137 -23.08 -0.46 9.48
CA HIS A 137 -23.89 0.44 10.31
C HIS A 137 -24.78 -0.42 11.23
N LYS A 138 -24.72 -0.20 12.55
CA LYS A 138 -25.80 -0.67 13.43
C LYS A 138 -27.02 0.19 13.11
N GLN A 139 -28.02 -0.37 12.45
CA GLN A 139 -29.38 0.17 12.56
C GLN A 139 -29.83 -0.10 13.99
N SER A 140 -30.00 0.94 14.79
CA SER A 140 -30.75 0.84 16.05
C SER A 140 -32.21 0.61 15.68
N ALA A 141 -32.77 -0.51 16.11
CA ALA A 141 -34.21 -0.67 16.28
C ALA A 141 -34.64 0.07 17.54
#